data_AF-A0A7X1FWS9-F1
#
_entry.id   AF-A0A7X1FWS9-F1
#
_cell.length_a   1.000
_cell.length_b   1.000
_cell.length_c   1.000
_cell.angle_alpha   90.00
_cell.angle_beta   90.00
_cell.angle_gamma   90.00
#
_symmetry.space_group_name_H-M   'P 1'
#
loop_
_entity.id
_entity.type
_entity.pdbx_description
1 polymer ?
#
loop_
_entity_poly.entity_id
_entity_poly.type
_entity_poly.pdbx_seq_one_letter_code
_entity_poly.pdbx_strand_id
1 'polypeptide(L)'
;MKPGYRDLWRSAAFGLALAAALPAGATPTPVLVRVISQDAKFIGDHTGGAAVVLRDAESQAVLAEGRTRGGTGDTGLIMQATGRSPRRATPDTAGFSAVLEIDRPTLVRLEVQGPLDRPGSAVRITAERWIMPGEPVTAGDGWVVELPGLAVTPTVSLTGGMLAVSAQVEPLCGCPIAPGGLWPAADYRVSASLWAGNRRLAEVPLAFTTAPGGFSGQVPLPPGPPATLMIFARNLVTGASGLGRIAVPAAAAGARSAP
;
A
#
# COMPACT_ATOMS: atom_id res chain seq x y z
N MET A 1 -44.14 -49.66 -75.85
CA MET A 1 -45.09 -49.74 -74.71
C MET A 1 -44.30 -49.61 -73.42
N LYS A 2 -44.65 -48.60 -72.59
CA LYS A 2 -44.34 -48.42 -71.15
C LYS A 2 -42.89 -48.05 -70.73
N PRO A 3 -42.73 -47.32 -69.60
CA PRO A 3 -42.24 -45.93 -69.67
C PRO A 3 -41.12 -45.56 -68.66
N GLY A 4 -40.46 -44.43 -68.91
CA GLY A 4 -40.18 -43.39 -67.91
C GLY A 4 -39.12 -43.63 -66.84
N TYR A 5 -38.09 -42.78 -66.84
CA TYR A 5 -37.60 -42.20 -65.58
C TYR A 5 -37.23 -40.74 -65.81
N ARG A 6 -37.80 -39.88 -64.97
CA ARG A 6 -37.76 -38.41 -65.06
C ARG A 6 -36.50 -37.89 -64.38
N ASP A 7 -35.83 -36.96 -65.06
CA ASP A 7 -34.78 -36.12 -64.51
C ASP A 7 -35.28 -35.36 -63.27
N LEU A 8 -34.63 -35.61 -62.14
CA LEU A 8 -34.81 -34.86 -60.90
C LEU A 8 -33.55 -34.04 -60.66
N TRP A 9 -33.52 -32.84 -61.23
CA TRP A 9 -32.61 -31.77 -60.84
C TRP A 9 -32.96 -31.35 -59.40
N ARG A 10 -32.16 -31.82 -58.44
CA ARG A 10 -32.21 -31.30 -57.07
C ARG A 10 -31.25 -30.12 -56.98
N SER A 11 -31.80 -28.92 -57.12
CA SER A 11 -31.13 -27.67 -56.74
C SER A 11 -30.80 -27.74 -55.24
N ALA A 12 -29.52 -27.89 -54.91
CA ALA A 12 -29.04 -27.71 -53.55
C ALA A 12 -28.95 -26.20 -53.27
N ALA A 13 -29.96 -25.66 -52.59
CA ALA A 13 -29.91 -24.31 -52.07
C ALA A 13 -28.87 -24.26 -50.93
N PHE A 14 -27.70 -23.67 -51.21
CA PHE A 14 -26.70 -23.39 -50.18
C PHE A 14 -27.19 -22.19 -49.36
N GLY A 15 -27.93 -22.47 -48.28
CA GLY A 15 -28.33 -21.45 -47.32
C GLY A 15 -27.10 -20.96 -46.56
N LEU A 16 -26.61 -19.76 -46.88
CA LEU A 16 -25.59 -19.07 -46.10
C LEU A 16 -26.23 -18.66 -44.76
N ALA A 17 -26.09 -19.51 -43.74
CA ALA A 17 -26.48 -19.16 -42.38
C ALA A 17 -25.54 -18.06 -41.86
N LEU A 18 -26.04 -16.83 -41.82
CA LEU A 18 -25.39 -15.72 -41.11
C LEU A 18 -25.41 -16.09 -39.62
N ALA A 19 -24.31 -16.66 -39.12
CA ALA A 19 -24.10 -16.77 -37.68
C ALA A 19 -23.93 -15.35 -37.15
N ALA A 20 -25.01 -14.79 -36.58
CA ALA A 20 -24.92 -13.55 -35.83
C ALA A 20 -23.94 -13.80 -34.68
N ALA A 21 -22.75 -13.20 -34.76
CA ALA A 21 -21.84 -13.12 -33.64
C ALA A 21 -22.59 -12.34 -32.55
N LEU A 22 -23.09 -13.06 -31.55
CA LEU A 22 -23.57 -12.42 -30.33
C LEU A 22 -22.42 -11.55 -29.83
N PRO A 23 -22.67 -10.29 -29.44
CA PRO A 23 -21.62 -9.50 -28.81
C PRO A 23 -21.09 -10.34 -27.65
N ALA A 24 -19.77 -10.61 -27.65
CA ALA A 24 -19.13 -11.26 -26.54
C ALA A 24 -19.39 -10.35 -25.33
N GLY A 25 -20.31 -10.77 -24.46
CA GLY A 25 -20.61 -10.04 -23.25
C GLY A 25 -19.35 -9.96 -22.39
N ALA A 26 -19.27 -8.91 -21.58
CA ALA A 26 -18.29 -8.84 -20.52
C ALA A 26 -18.29 -10.17 -19.75
N THR A 27 -17.11 -10.79 -19.62
CA THR A 27 -16.94 -12.08 -19.00
C THR A 27 -16.49 -11.87 -17.55
N PRO A 28 -17.22 -12.43 -16.57
CA PRO A 28 -16.85 -12.34 -15.16
C PRO A 28 -15.45 -12.87 -14.93
N THR A 29 -14.55 -12.01 -14.46
CA THR A 29 -13.13 -12.32 -14.29
C THR A 29 -12.71 -12.03 -12.84
N PRO A 30 -12.65 -13.04 -11.96
CA PRO A 30 -12.29 -12.85 -10.55
C PRO A 30 -10.86 -12.35 -10.36
N VAL A 31 -10.67 -11.38 -9.48
CA VAL A 31 -9.36 -10.83 -9.11
C VAL A 31 -9.25 -10.71 -7.59
N LEU A 32 -8.11 -11.12 -7.05
CA LEU A 32 -7.74 -10.93 -5.65
C LEU A 32 -6.46 -10.08 -5.59
N VAL A 33 -6.56 -8.87 -5.03
CA VAL A 33 -5.41 -8.00 -4.77
C VAL A 33 -5.00 -8.10 -3.32
N ARG A 34 -3.69 -8.24 -3.06
CA ARG A 34 -3.12 -8.15 -1.71
C ARG A 34 -1.99 -7.15 -1.68
N VAL A 35 -1.86 -6.49 -0.54
CA VAL A 35 -0.84 -5.47 -0.33
C VAL A 35 0.01 -5.89 0.85
N ILE A 36 1.31 -6.03 0.62
CA ILE A 36 2.29 -6.38 1.66
C ILE A 36 3.16 -5.16 1.98
N SER A 37 3.44 -4.92 3.25
CA SER A 37 4.44 -3.93 3.67
C SER A 37 5.82 -4.48 3.35
N GLN A 38 6.70 -3.64 2.79
CA GLN A 38 8.11 -3.97 2.59
C GLN A 38 8.72 -4.54 3.87
N ASP A 39 9.43 -5.66 3.74
CA ASP A 39 10.10 -6.35 4.84
C ASP A 39 9.18 -6.78 6.01
N ALA A 40 7.87 -6.87 5.75
CA ALA A 40 6.92 -7.18 6.79
C ALA A 40 5.69 -7.91 6.26
N LYS A 41 4.53 -7.65 6.87
CA LYS A 41 3.30 -8.43 6.69
C LYS A 41 2.27 -7.75 5.80
N PHE A 42 1.15 -8.43 5.55
CA PHE A 42 0.05 -7.87 4.76
C PHE A 42 -0.61 -6.67 5.47
N ILE A 43 -1.03 -5.68 4.69
CA ILE A 43 -1.71 -4.48 5.16
C ILE A 43 -3.22 -4.78 5.20
N GLY A 44 -3.73 -4.89 6.41
CA GLY A 44 -5.12 -5.28 6.70
C GLY A 44 -5.81 -4.31 7.65
N ASP A 45 -6.90 -4.78 8.26
CA ASP A 45 -7.80 -3.92 9.04
C ASP A 45 -7.11 -3.21 10.23
N HIS A 46 -6.03 -3.79 10.77
CA HIS A 46 -5.27 -3.21 11.87
C HIS A 46 -4.67 -1.82 11.56
N THR A 47 -4.38 -1.53 10.30
CA THR A 47 -3.87 -0.23 9.85
C THR A 47 -4.83 0.47 8.88
N GLY A 48 -6.11 0.09 8.92
CA GLY A 48 -7.18 0.63 8.06
C GLY A 48 -7.23 0.03 6.66
N GLY A 49 -6.34 -0.92 6.35
CA GLY A 49 -6.16 -1.49 5.02
C GLY A 49 -5.43 -0.56 4.05
N ALA A 50 -5.42 -0.93 2.78
CA ALA A 50 -4.94 -0.12 1.67
C ALA A 50 -6.07 0.07 0.66
N ALA A 51 -6.28 1.29 0.19
CA ALA A 51 -7.19 1.58 -0.90
C ALA A 51 -6.65 0.98 -2.19
N VAL A 52 -7.54 0.36 -2.97
CA VAL A 52 -7.24 -0.34 -4.22
C VAL A 52 -8.17 0.21 -5.30
N VAL A 53 -7.60 0.57 -6.44
CA VAL A 53 -8.35 0.91 -7.66
C VAL A 53 -7.77 0.09 -8.81
N LEU A 54 -8.62 -0.62 -9.53
CA LEU A 54 -8.30 -1.31 -10.78
C LEU A 54 -8.90 -0.51 -11.92
N ARG A 55 -8.07 -0.09 -12.88
CA ARG A 55 -8.49 0.66 -14.07
C ARG A 55 -8.11 -0.08 -15.34
N ASP A 56 -8.89 0.10 -16.39
CA ASP A 56 -8.40 -0.15 -17.74
C ASP A 56 -7.32 0.90 -18.06
N ALA A 57 -6.12 0.44 -18.45
CA ALA A 57 -4.98 1.32 -18.67
C ALA A 57 -5.09 2.16 -19.96
N GLU A 58 -5.91 1.74 -20.93
CA GLU A 58 -6.16 2.46 -22.17
C GLU A 58 -7.24 3.54 -21.94
N SER A 59 -8.41 3.13 -21.47
CA SER A 59 -9.57 4.03 -21.31
C SER A 59 -9.60 4.81 -20.00
N GLN A 60 -8.76 4.44 -19.02
CA GLN A 60 -8.77 4.96 -17.65
C GLN A 60 -10.06 4.69 -16.85
N ALA A 61 -10.99 3.90 -17.40
CA ALA A 61 -12.22 3.51 -16.73
C ALA A 61 -11.92 2.71 -15.46
N VAL A 62 -12.61 3.03 -14.35
CA VAL A 62 -12.54 2.22 -13.12
C VAL A 62 -13.28 0.91 -13.36
N LEU A 63 -12.57 -0.21 -13.24
CA LEU A 63 -13.12 -1.55 -13.36
C LEU A 63 -13.60 -2.08 -12.00
N ALA A 64 -12.87 -1.76 -10.93
CA ALA A 64 -13.25 -2.06 -9.56
C ALA A 64 -12.47 -1.16 -8.58
N GLU A 65 -13.06 -0.90 -7.42
CA GLU A 65 -12.39 -0.17 -6.34
C GLU A 65 -12.83 -0.66 -4.96
N GLY A 66 -11.97 -0.46 -3.97
CA GLY A 66 -12.25 -0.81 -2.59
C GLY A 66 -11.02 -0.70 -1.71
N ARG A 67 -10.94 -1.56 -0.69
CA ARG A 67 -9.76 -1.63 0.18
C ARG A 67 -9.47 -3.05 0.60
N THR A 68 -8.23 -3.32 0.99
CA THR A 68 -7.89 -4.59 1.63
C THR A 68 -8.59 -4.72 2.99
N ARG A 69 -9.12 -5.91 3.26
CA ARG A 69 -9.76 -6.30 4.54
C ARG A 69 -9.25 -7.65 4.99
N GLY A 70 -9.20 -7.91 6.29
CA GLY A 70 -8.66 -9.12 6.90
C GLY A 70 -7.42 -8.86 7.76
N GLY A 71 -6.83 -9.95 8.26
CA GLY A 71 -5.66 -9.91 9.15
C GLY A 71 -4.34 -9.71 8.41
N THR A 72 -3.28 -9.39 9.14
CA THR A 72 -1.93 -9.20 8.56
C THR A 72 -1.28 -10.51 8.07
N GLY A 73 -1.96 -11.66 8.26
CA GLY A 73 -1.50 -12.99 7.87
C GLY A 73 -0.68 -13.68 8.98
N ASP A 74 -0.19 -14.89 8.69
CA ASP A 74 0.62 -15.67 9.63
C ASP A 74 2.09 -15.23 9.59
N THR A 75 2.65 -14.87 10.76
CA THR A 75 4.02 -14.34 10.82
C THR A 75 5.07 -15.38 10.44
N GLY A 76 4.93 -16.63 10.88
CA GLY A 76 5.89 -17.68 10.56
C GLY A 76 5.90 -18.00 9.08
N LEU A 77 4.73 -18.18 8.49
CA LEU A 77 4.54 -18.44 7.07
C LEU A 77 5.12 -17.33 6.21
N ILE A 78 4.84 -16.06 6.53
CA ILE A 78 5.31 -14.92 5.73
C ILE A 78 6.83 -14.78 5.81
N MET A 79 7.40 -14.82 7.02
CA MET A 79 8.82 -14.50 7.22
C MET A 79 9.74 -15.67 6.87
N GLN A 80 9.23 -16.90 6.81
CA GLN A 80 10.00 -18.10 6.45
C GLN A 80 9.70 -18.59 5.02
N ALA A 81 8.88 -17.85 4.27
CA ALA A 81 8.54 -18.16 2.89
C ALA A 81 9.79 -18.17 1.99
N THR A 82 10.07 -19.31 1.34
CA THR A 82 11.24 -19.50 0.48
C THR A 82 10.87 -20.18 -0.84
N GLY A 83 11.70 -19.99 -1.87
CA GLY A 83 11.48 -20.55 -3.21
C GLY A 83 10.78 -19.60 -4.17
N ARG A 84 10.33 -20.11 -5.32
CA ARG A 84 9.67 -19.30 -6.35
C ARG A 84 8.20 -19.06 -6.00
N SER A 85 7.80 -17.80 -5.91
CA SER A 85 6.42 -17.37 -5.59
C SER A 85 5.81 -18.13 -4.41
N PRO A 86 6.49 -18.11 -3.23
CA PRO A 86 6.03 -18.88 -2.09
C PRO A 86 4.66 -18.38 -1.64
N ARG A 87 3.83 -19.32 -1.19
CA ARG A 87 2.53 -19.02 -0.58
C ARG A 87 2.77 -18.34 0.77
N ARG A 88 2.28 -17.11 0.91
CA ARG A 88 2.36 -16.32 2.15
C ARG A 88 0.99 -16.05 2.76
N ALA A 89 -0.08 -16.19 1.98
CA ALA A 89 -1.44 -15.88 2.41
C ALA A 89 -2.20 -17.14 2.88
N THR A 90 -2.95 -16.96 3.97
CA THR A 90 -4.02 -17.84 4.44
C THR A 90 -5.39 -17.24 4.05
N PRO A 91 -6.52 -17.97 4.21
CA PRO A 91 -7.85 -17.42 3.90
C PRO A 91 -8.16 -16.09 4.58
N ASP A 92 -7.71 -15.90 5.83
CA ASP A 92 -7.97 -14.68 6.62
C ASP A 92 -6.98 -13.54 6.33
N THR A 93 -5.99 -13.77 5.46
CA THR A 93 -5.00 -12.75 5.10
C THR A 93 -5.65 -11.61 4.32
N ALA A 94 -5.23 -10.39 4.62
CA ALA A 94 -5.82 -9.19 4.07
C ALA A 94 -5.79 -9.13 2.54
N GLY A 95 -6.93 -8.78 1.93
CA GLY A 95 -7.03 -8.60 0.49
C GLY A 95 -8.30 -7.90 0.05
N PHE A 96 -8.35 -7.57 -1.23
CA PHE A 96 -9.48 -6.98 -1.92
C PHE A 96 -9.88 -7.93 -3.05
N SER A 97 -11.10 -8.47 -2.98
CA SER A 97 -11.66 -9.34 -4.01
C SER A 97 -12.68 -8.57 -4.85
N ALA A 98 -12.60 -8.71 -6.16
CA ALA A 98 -13.55 -8.16 -7.11
C ALA A 98 -13.77 -9.12 -8.28
N VAL A 99 -14.82 -8.87 -9.06
CA VAL A 99 -15.07 -9.52 -10.35
C VAL A 99 -15.03 -8.42 -11.40
N LEU A 100 -14.10 -8.53 -12.35
CA LEU A 100 -13.99 -7.60 -13.46
C LEU A 100 -14.87 -8.11 -14.60
N GLU A 101 -15.76 -7.25 -15.08
CA GLU A 101 -16.58 -7.52 -16.26
C GLU A 101 -15.83 -7.00 -17.50
N ILE A 102 -15.02 -7.87 -18.13
CA ILE A 102 -14.20 -7.53 -19.31
C ILE A 102 -14.46 -8.48 -20.47
N ASP A 103 -14.51 -7.99 -21.71
CA ASP A 103 -14.86 -8.76 -22.92
C ASP A 103 -13.67 -9.00 -23.87
N ARG A 104 -12.55 -8.31 -23.64
CA ARG A 104 -11.31 -8.39 -24.42
C ARG A 104 -10.08 -8.44 -23.51
N PRO A 105 -8.93 -8.93 -24.00
CA PRO A 105 -7.67 -8.82 -23.28
C PRO A 105 -7.45 -7.38 -22.84
N THR A 106 -7.34 -7.16 -21.53
CA THR A 106 -7.31 -5.82 -20.94
C THR A 106 -6.02 -5.64 -20.14
N LEU A 107 -5.27 -4.58 -20.44
CA LEU A 107 -4.17 -4.16 -19.58
C LEU A 107 -4.79 -3.41 -18.40
N VAL A 108 -4.76 -4.02 -17.23
CA VAL A 108 -5.33 -3.44 -16.01
C VAL A 108 -4.24 -2.75 -15.21
N ARG A 109 -4.46 -1.48 -14.85
CA ARG A 109 -3.64 -0.70 -13.92
C ARG A 109 -4.22 -0.82 -12.53
N LEU A 110 -3.41 -1.36 -11.62
CA LEU A 110 -3.63 -1.36 -10.19
C LEU A 110 -3.01 -0.10 -9.59
N GLU A 111 -3.80 0.69 -8.88
CA GLU A 111 -3.37 1.77 -8.01
C GLU A 111 -3.63 1.38 -6.56
N VAL A 112 -2.61 1.48 -5.72
CA VAL A 112 -2.72 1.20 -4.28
C VAL A 112 -2.25 2.38 -3.47
N GLN A 113 -3.01 2.75 -2.44
CA GLN A 113 -2.59 3.73 -1.44
C GLN A 113 -2.82 3.21 -0.03
N GLY A 114 -1.82 3.26 0.83
CA GLY A 114 -1.97 2.87 2.22
C GLY A 114 -0.71 3.08 3.07
N PRO A 115 -0.81 2.80 4.39
CA PRO A 115 -2.00 2.34 5.10
C PRO A 115 -2.99 3.49 5.37
N LEU A 116 -4.28 3.19 5.41
CA LEU A 116 -5.34 4.22 5.47
C LEU A 116 -5.49 4.90 6.84
N ASP A 117 -5.16 4.22 7.94
CA ASP A 117 -5.22 4.81 9.29
C ASP A 117 -3.99 5.66 9.64
N ARG A 118 -3.00 5.75 8.73
CA ARG A 118 -1.81 6.59 8.88
C ARG A 118 -1.65 7.51 7.67
N PRO A 119 -2.59 8.44 7.43
CA PRO A 119 -2.58 9.26 6.22
C PRO A 119 -1.30 10.08 6.06
N GLY A 120 -0.65 10.49 7.16
CA GLY A 120 0.64 11.19 7.12
C GLY A 120 1.83 10.34 6.65
N SER A 121 1.68 9.02 6.60
CA SER A 121 2.69 8.07 6.13
C SER A 121 2.23 7.21 4.95
N ALA A 122 1.04 7.47 4.42
CA ALA A 122 0.51 6.71 3.30
C ALA A 122 1.34 6.95 2.04
N VAL A 123 1.73 5.86 1.38
CA VAL A 123 2.42 5.88 0.09
C VAL A 123 1.51 5.33 -1.01
N ARG A 124 1.85 5.62 -2.26
CA ARG A 124 1.15 5.10 -3.44
C ARG A 124 2.10 4.28 -4.31
N ILE A 125 1.59 3.20 -4.87
CA ILE A 125 2.25 2.48 -5.96
C ILE A 125 1.25 2.26 -7.10
N THR A 126 1.79 1.99 -8.28
CA THR A 126 1.04 1.51 -9.43
C THR A 126 1.70 0.28 -10.02
N ALA A 127 0.91 -0.68 -10.45
CA ALA A 127 1.37 -1.85 -11.19
C ALA A 127 0.42 -2.14 -12.34
N GLU A 128 0.89 -2.78 -13.41
CA GLU A 128 0.06 -3.15 -14.54
C GLU A 128 0.16 -4.64 -14.83
N ARG A 129 -0.94 -5.23 -15.29
CA ARG A 129 -1.00 -6.65 -15.64
C ARG A 129 -2.02 -6.88 -16.75
N TRP A 130 -1.65 -7.71 -17.72
CA TRP A 130 -2.60 -8.25 -18.70
C TRP A 130 -3.55 -9.24 -18.05
N ILE A 131 -4.85 -9.04 -18.25
CA ILE A 131 -5.92 -9.92 -17.79
C ILE A 131 -6.74 -10.37 -19.00
N MET A 132 -6.90 -11.69 -19.12
CA MET A 132 -7.74 -12.31 -20.15
C MET A 132 -9.17 -12.48 -19.60
N PRO A 133 -10.21 -12.18 -20.39
CA PRO A 133 -11.59 -12.46 -20.01
C PRO A 133 -11.79 -13.90 -19.55
N GLY A 134 -12.38 -14.09 -18.36
CA GLY A 134 -12.67 -15.39 -17.76
C GLY A 134 -11.47 -16.08 -17.08
N GLU A 135 -10.25 -15.56 -17.22
CA GLU A 135 -9.06 -16.13 -16.56
C GLU A 135 -8.83 -15.48 -15.19
N PRO A 136 -9.02 -16.22 -14.08
CA PRO A 136 -8.98 -15.62 -12.75
C PRO A 136 -7.57 -15.21 -12.31
N VAL A 137 -7.47 -14.04 -11.70
CA VAL A 137 -6.24 -13.55 -11.03
C VAL A 137 -6.32 -13.83 -9.52
N THR A 138 -6.48 -15.11 -9.19
CA THR A 138 -6.64 -15.60 -7.79
C THR A 138 -5.70 -16.74 -7.44
N ALA A 139 -4.96 -17.29 -8.41
CA ALA A 139 -3.98 -18.34 -8.17
C ALA A 139 -2.85 -17.87 -7.23
N GLY A 140 -2.30 -18.80 -6.44
CA GLY A 140 -1.25 -18.48 -5.47
C GLY A 140 -1.78 -17.59 -4.34
N ASP A 141 -1.17 -16.42 -4.17
CA ASP A 141 -1.60 -15.38 -3.23
C ASP A 141 -2.45 -14.28 -3.93
N GLY A 142 -2.78 -14.45 -5.22
CA GLY A 142 -3.43 -13.43 -6.05
C GLY A 142 -2.43 -12.42 -6.65
N TRP A 143 -2.89 -11.21 -6.92
CA TRP A 143 -2.04 -10.08 -7.31
C TRP A 143 -1.49 -9.40 -6.06
N VAL A 144 -0.28 -9.80 -5.66
CA VAL A 144 0.43 -9.19 -4.53
C VAL A 144 1.30 -8.04 -4.99
N VAL A 145 1.20 -6.90 -4.32
CA VAL A 145 2.10 -5.75 -4.50
C VAL A 145 2.68 -5.30 -3.16
N GLU A 146 3.89 -4.73 -3.19
CA GLU A 146 4.61 -4.30 -2.00
C GLU A 146 4.59 -2.77 -1.84
N LEU A 147 4.17 -2.28 -0.66
CA LEU A 147 4.30 -0.87 -0.30
C LEU A 147 5.60 -0.65 0.48
N PRO A 148 6.52 0.22 0.00
CA PRO A 148 7.72 0.57 0.73
C PRO A 148 7.43 1.61 1.82
N GLY A 149 8.20 1.56 2.91
CA GLY A 149 8.27 2.63 3.89
C GLY A 149 7.87 2.27 5.32
N LEU A 150 7.82 3.29 6.17
CA LEU A 150 7.51 3.20 7.60
C LEU A 150 6.41 4.20 7.95
N ALA A 151 5.49 3.81 8.83
CA ALA A 151 4.57 4.73 9.46
C ALA A 151 5.27 5.45 10.61
N VAL A 152 5.14 6.78 10.66
CA VAL A 152 5.73 7.64 11.70
C VAL A 152 4.63 8.55 12.24
N THR A 153 4.21 8.30 13.47
CA THR A 153 3.20 9.11 14.17
C THR A 153 3.88 9.93 15.26
N PRO A 154 4.24 11.18 14.99
CA PRO A 154 4.91 12.02 15.96
C PRO A 154 3.93 12.62 16.99
N THR A 155 4.45 12.94 18.17
CA THR A 155 3.83 13.80 19.17
C THR A 155 4.89 14.78 19.69
N VAL A 156 4.45 15.98 20.09
CA VAL A 156 5.35 17.00 20.61
C VAL A 156 4.68 17.78 21.72
N SER A 157 5.44 18.12 22.75
CA SER A 157 5.05 19.07 23.79
C SER A 157 6.19 20.06 24.06
N LEU A 158 5.86 21.24 24.57
CA LEU A 158 6.84 22.26 24.94
C LEU A 158 7.11 22.20 26.44
N THR A 159 8.36 21.95 26.82
CA THR A 159 8.80 21.87 28.22
C THR A 159 10.07 22.68 28.40
N GLY A 160 10.02 23.76 29.17
CA GLY A 160 11.21 24.55 29.52
C GLY A 160 11.99 25.12 28.33
N GLY A 161 11.31 25.53 27.25
CA GLY A 161 11.96 26.05 26.04
C GLY A 161 12.53 24.98 25.09
N MET A 162 12.30 23.71 25.38
CA MET A 162 12.64 22.58 24.52
C MET A 162 11.38 21.86 24.05
N LEU A 163 11.41 21.34 22.82
CA LEU A 163 10.39 20.44 22.32
C LEU A 163 10.71 19.03 22.83
N ALA A 164 9.88 18.50 23.72
CA ALA A 164 9.89 17.08 24.02
C ALA A 164 9.19 16.35 22.88
N VAL A 165 9.94 15.55 22.13
CA VAL A 165 9.47 14.85 20.93
C VAL A 165 9.35 13.38 21.24
N SER A 166 8.22 12.78 20.85
CA SER A 166 8.06 11.33 20.78
C SER A 166 7.52 10.94 19.41
N ALA A 167 7.80 9.73 18.96
CA ALA A 167 7.32 9.20 17.71
C ALA A 167 7.06 7.69 17.83
N GLN A 168 5.87 7.28 17.42
CA GLN A 168 5.56 5.88 17.16
C GLN A 168 6.00 5.53 15.73
N VAL A 169 6.88 4.55 15.60
CA VAL A 169 7.43 4.08 14.33
C VAL A 169 7.15 2.60 14.15
N GLU A 170 6.69 2.21 12.96
CA GLU A 170 6.40 0.83 12.61
C GLU A 170 6.43 0.62 11.08
N PRO A 171 6.66 -0.60 10.56
CA PRO A 171 6.34 -0.95 9.19
C PRO A 171 4.86 -0.70 8.88
N LEU A 172 4.50 -0.53 7.62
CA LEU A 172 3.13 -0.12 7.22
C LEU A 172 2.03 -1.14 7.59
N CYS A 173 2.40 -2.40 7.91
CA CYS A 173 1.50 -3.41 8.48
C CYS A 173 1.15 -3.20 9.96
N GLY A 174 1.81 -2.26 10.65
CA GLY A 174 1.72 -2.08 12.10
C GLY A 174 2.52 -3.10 12.91
N CYS A 175 3.53 -3.70 12.29
CA CYS A 175 4.33 -4.73 12.93
C CYS A 175 5.24 -4.13 14.05
N PRO A 176 5.41 -4.81 15.19
CA PRO A 176 6.06 -4.21 16.35
C PRO A 176 7.57 -4.11 16.18
N ILE A 177 8.14 -2.93 16.45
CA ILE A 177 9.58 -2.73 16.58
C ILE A 177 9.97 -2.86 18.05
N ALA A 178 10.85 -3.81 18.38
CA ALA A 178 11.28 -4.05 19.76
C ALA A 178 12.68 -4.69 19.83
N PRO A 179 13.43 -4.53 20.93
CA PRO A 179 14.66 -5.29 21.15
C PRO A 179 14.39 -6.80 21.11
N GLY A 180 15.21 -7.55 20.38
CA GLY A 180 15.10 -9.02 20.28
C GLY A 180 13.89 -9.55 19.50
N GLY A 181 13.05 -8.69 18.91
CA GLY A 181 11.94 -9.08 18.05
C GLY A 181 12.35 -9.35 16.59
N LEU A 182 11.38 -9.73 15.75
CA LEU A 182 11.59 -9.90 14.30
C LEU A 182 11.93 -8.60 13.56
N TRP A 183 11.54 -7.46 14.12
CA TRP A 183 11.97 -6.13 13.69
C TRP A 183 12.77 -5.49 14.84
N PRO A 184 14.08 -5.77 14.94
CA PRO A 184 14.93 -5.29 16.02
C PRO A 184 14.99 -3.77 16.06
N ALA A 185 14.80 -3.16 17.24
CA ALA A 185 14.90 -1.70 17.38
C ALA A 185 16.25 -1.12 16.95
N ALA A 186 17.33 -1.90 17.07
CA ALA A 186 18.68 -1.52 16.67
C ALA A 186 18.82 -1.31 15.14
N ASP A 187 17.92 -1.87 14.35
CA ASP A 187 17.93 -1.73 12.88
C ASP A 187 17.31 -0.41 12.42
N TYR A 188 16.78 0.41 13.33
CA TYR A 188 16.09 1.65 13.01
C TYR A 188 16.86 2.87 13.50
N ARG A 189 17.02 3.85 12.60
CA ARG A 189 17.53 5.18 12.94
C ARG A 189 16.41 6.19 12.79
N VAL A 190 16.18 6.96 13.85
CA VAL A 190 15.15 8.01 13.88
C VAL A 190 15.78 9.34 14.25
N SER A 191 15.48 10.40 13.50
CA SER A 191 15.90 11.76 13.83
C SER A 191 14.72 12.73 13.80
N ALA A 192 14.80 13.78 14.60
CA ALA A 192 13.90 14.91 14.57
C ALA A 192 14.66 16.15 14.10
N SER A 193 14.10 16.87 13.13
CA SER A 193 14.67 18.09 12.57
C SER A 193 13.64 19.21 12.57
N LEU A 194 14.06 20.41 13.00
CA LEU A 194 13.21 21.59 13.04
C LEU A 194 13.52 22.48 11.83
N TRP A 195 12.48 22.91 11.12
CA TRP A 195 12.59 23.67 9.86
C TRP A 195 11.77 24.95 9.90
N ALA A 196 12.37 26.08 9.52
CA ALA A 196 11.66 27.31 9.17
C ALA A 196 11.72 27.51 7.66
N GLY A 197 10.63 27.19 6.96
CA GLY A 197 10.65 27.03 5.51
C GLY A 197 11.67 25.97 5.09
N ASN A 198 12.62 26.34 4.23
CA ASN A 198 13.67 25.44 3.75
C ASN A 198 14.96 25.48 4.60
N ARG A 199 14.98 26.25 5.69
CA ARG A 199 16.15 26.33 6.57
C ARG A 199 15.99 25.39 7.75
N ARG A 200 16.90 24.42 7.88
CA ARG A 200 17.01 23.56 9.05
C ARG A 200 17.63 24.34 10.21
N LEU A 201 16.91 24.41 11.32
CA LEU A 201 17.30 25.13 12.54
C LEU A 201 18.02 24.22 13.53
N ALA A 202 17.57 22.97 13.66
CA ALA A 202 18.14 21.97 14.54
C ALA A 202 17.89 20.56 13.99
N GLU A 203 18.73 19.61 14.39
CA GLU A 203 18.51 18.18 14.17
C GLU A 203 19.09 17.39 15.34
N VAL A 204 18.34 16.42 15.85
CA VAL A 204 18.78 15.53 16.93
C VAL A 204 18.37 14.09 16.62
N PRO A 205 19.16 13.09 17.03
CA PRO A 205 18.71 11.71 17.03
C PRO A 205 17.60 11.50 18.08
N LEU A 206 16.65 10.61 17.79
CA LEU A 206 15.69 10.10 18.78
C LEU A 206 16.12 8.70 19.22
N ALA A 207 16.19 8.48 20.52
CA ALA A 207 16.53 7.18 21.09
C ALA A 207 15.29 6.28 21.13
N PHE A 208 15.46 4.98 20.98
CA PHE A 208 14.39 4.03 21.30
C PHE A 208 14.15 4.03 22.81
N THR A 209 12.93 4.35 23.24
CA THR A 209 12.61 4.52 24.67
C THR A 209 11.48 3.62 25.13
N THR A 210 10.62 3.16 24.22
CA THR A 210 9.39 2.44 24.59
C THR A 210 9.05 1.39 23.54
N ALA A 211 8.82 0.15 23.97
CA ALA A 211 8.30 -0.89 23.09
C ALA A 211 6.76 -0.90 23.07
N PRO A 212 6.13 -1.19 21.92
CA PRO A 212 6.74 -1.30 20.59
C PRO A 212 6.92 0.08 19.93
N GLY A 213 8.00 0.28 19.18
CA GLY A 213 8.12 1.38 18.19
C GLY A 213 8.24 2.81 18.72
N GLY A 214 8.38 3.04 20.02
CA GLY A 214 8.47 4.38 20.63
C GLY A 214 9.89 4.94 20.64
N PHE A 215 10.08 6.08 19.97
CA PHE A 215 11.33 6.84 19.94
C PHE A 215 11.13 8.23 20.52
N SER A 216 12.07 8.72 21.35
CA SER A 216 11.94 10.02 22.00
C SER A 216 13.26 10.79 22.11
N GLY A 217 13.15 12.10 22.30
CA GLY A 217 14.28 13.02 22.43
C GLY A 217 13.82 14.46 22.69
N GLN A 218 14.79 15.38 22.75
CA GLN A 218 14.51 16.81 22.95
C GLN A 218 15.15 17.64 21.84
N VAL A 219 14.36 18.53 21.24
CA VAL A 219 14.81 19.44 20.18
C VAL A 219 14.80 20.87 20.72
N PRO A 220 15.91 21.62 20.63
CA PRO A 220 15.90 23.04 20.98
C PRO A 220 14.91 23.83 20.13
N LEU A 221 14.09 24.69 20.76
CA LEU A 221 13.21 25.61 20.06
C LEU A 221 13.78 27.03 20.16
N PRO A 222 14.52 27.51 19.15
CA PRO A 222 14.98 28.89 19.14
C PRO A 222 13.77 29.84 18.98
N PRO A 223 13.84 31.06 19.56
CA PRO A 223 12.89 32.12 19.25
C PRO A 223 12.80 32.36 17.75
N GLY A 224 11.60 32.56 17.23
CA GLY A 224 11.41 32.69 15.80
C GLY A 224 9.98 32.49 15.31
N PRO A 225 9.79 32.56 13.98
CA PRO A 225 8.49 32.31 13.36
C PRO A 225 8.04 30.85 13.54
N PRO A 226 6.80 30.51 13.17
CA PRO A 226 6.35 29.12 13.14
C PRO A 226 7.31 28.23 12.33
N ALA A 227 7.46 26.99 12.79
CA ALA A 227 8.36 26.01 12.22
C ALA A 227 7.64 24.68 11.98
N THR A 228 8.28 23.77 11.26
CA THR A 228 7.84 22.39 11.08
C THR A 228 8.84 21.45 11.73
N LEU A 229 8.38 20.62 12.65
CA LEU A 229 9.13 19.49 13.16
C LEU A 229 8.93 18.29 12.23
N MET A 230 10.02 17.79 11.67
CA MET A 230 10.04 16.61 10.81
C MET A 230 10.74 15.46 11.52
N ILE A 231 10.07 14.31 11.62
CA ILE A 231 10.63 13.09 12.20
C ILE A 231 10.88 12.13 11.04
N PHE A 232 12.14 11.82 10.80
CA PHE A 232 12.53 10.88 9.75
C PHE A 232 12.96 9.55 10.39
N ALA A 233 12.39 8.45 9.93
CA ALA A 233 12.75 7.10 10.34
C ALA A 233 13.28 6.31 9.15
N ARG A 234 14.30 5.47 9.38
CA ARG A 234 14.86 4.57 8.39
C ARG A 234 15.24 3.24 9.02
N ASN A 235 14.85 2.15 8.36
CA ASN A 235 15.40 0.81 8.58
C ASN A 235 16.75 0.68 7.84
N LEU A 236 17.81 0.31 8.56
CA LEU A 236 19.18 0.24 8.07
C LEU A 236 19.48 -1.05 7.29
N VAL A 237 18.66 -2.08 7.45
CA VAL A 237 18.77 -3.37 6.75
C VAL A 237 18.08 -3.31 5.40
N THR A 238 16.85 -2.81 5.34
CA THR A 238 16.00 -2.85 4.13
C THR A 238 15.89 -1.52 3.40
N GLY A 239 16.31 -0.43 4.05
CA GLY A 239 16.20 0.91 3.50
C GLY A 239 14.80 1.52 3.55
N ALA A 240 13.80 0.80 4.09
CA ALA A 240 12.46 1.35 4.32
C ALA A 240 12.56 2.65 5.11
N SER A 241 11.83 3.68 4.68
CA SER A 241 11.86 5.00 5.32
C SER A 241 10.48 5.62 5.47
N GLY A 242 10.35 6.52 6.43
CA GLY A 242 9.09 7.19 6.74
C GLY A 242 9.34 8.59 7.28
N LEU A 243 8.33 9.45 7.13
CA LEU A 243 8.39 10.84 7.58
C LEU A 243 7.09 11.20 8.31
N GLY A 244 7.22 11.70 9.53
CA GLY A 244 6.17 12.37 10.29
C GLY A 244 6.40 13.88 10.31
N ARG A 245 5.33 14.68 10.32
CA ARG A 245 5.43 16.14 10.39
C ARG A 245 4.45 16.71 11.40
N ILE A 246 4.90 17.71 12.16
CA ILE A 246 4.05 18.50 13.06
C ILE A 246 4.37 19.99 12.90
N ALA A 247 3.34 20.83 12.86
CA ALA A 247 3.51 22.27 12.93
C ALA A 247 3.87 22.70 14.37
N VAL A 248 4.89 23.53 14.50
CA VAL A 248 5.35 24.10 15.77
C VAL A 248 5.05 25.60 15.74
N PRO A 249 4.35 26.16 16.75
CA PRO A 249 4.03 27.58 16.78
C PRO A 249 5.28 28.46 16.94
N ALA A 250 5.12 29.75 16.67
CA ALA A 250 6.18 30.73 16.91
C ALA A 250 6.62 30.73 18.38
N ALA A 251 7.92 30.93 18.61
CA ALA A 251 8.49 31.04 19.94
C ALA A 251 8.92 32.49 20.19
N ALA A 252 8.44 33.09 21.28
CA ALA A 252 8.84 34.43 21.69
C ALA A 252 10.30 34.42 22.17
N ALA A 253 11.02 35.53 21.95
CA ALA A 253 12.30 35.73 22.60
C ALA A 253 12.04 35.91 24.11
N GLY A 254 12.55 34.99 24.93
CA GLY A 254 12.46 35.13 26.38
C GLY A 254 13.04 36.48 26.81
N ALA A 255 12.27 37.24 27.59
CA ALA A 255 12.75 38.47 28.21
C ALA A 255 14.01 38.13 29.02
N ARG A 256 15.15 38.74 28.67
CA ARG A 256 16.35 38.66 29.50
C ARG A 256 15.97 39.26 30.86
N SER A 257 16.01 38.48 31.92
CA SER A 257 16.08 39.02 33.27
C SER A 257 17.37 39.85 33.33
N ALA A 258 17.20 41.18 33.34
CA ALA A 258 18.28 42.10 33.65
C ALA A 258 18.73 41.86 35.12
N PRO A 259 20.03 42.03 35.42
CA PRO A 259 20.59 41.76 36.74
C PRO A 259 20.01 42.65 37.84
#